data_AF-A0A239TZG8-F1
#
_entry.id   AF-A0A239TZG8-F1
#
_cell.length_a   1.000
_cell.length_b   1.000
_cell.length_c   1.000
_cell.angle_alpha   90.00
_cell.angle_beta   90.00
_cell.angle_gamma   90.00
#
_symmetry.space_group_name_H-M   'P 1'
#
loop_
_entity.id
_entity.type
_entity.pdbx_description
1 polymer ?
#
loop_
_entity_poly.entity_id
_entity_poly.type
_entity_poly.pdbx_seq_one_letter_code
_entity_poly.pdbx_strand_id
1 'polypeptide(L)'
;MNIEHQISRNKGIIYSLLHKYNIRYDSEEYAQLLTIKMWELIRQFDMSIHNSMSRYLFQRLHFYLVDLFRSKGRQPEISTIDLENSELNHSLQANASNILPLMTADYYHLLNEHERLWLNLKLFGYKQFEIQKLMDKSATSIRKYQQRARLKLEPLRQFLKGGL
;
A
#
# COMPACT_ATOMS: atom_id res chain seq x y z
N MET A 1 -8.31 46.91 8.32
CA MET A 1 -7.30 46.09 9.03
C MET A 1 -6.29 45.62 7.99
N ASN A 2 -5.00 46.01 8.08
CA ASN A 2 -4.02 45.59 7.07
C ASN A 2 -3.62 44.13 7.32
N ILE A 3 -4.08 43.24 6.44
CA ILE A 3 -3.89 41.79 6.53
C ILE A 3 -2.41 41.43 6.38
N GLU A 4 -1.67 42.13 5.53
CA GLU A 4 -0.23 41.87 5.32
C GLU A 4 0.56 42.10 6.61
N HIS A 5 0.21 43.15 7.35
CA HIS A 5 0.84 43.45 8.63
C HIS A 5 0.51 42.42 9.71
N GLN A 6 -0.71 41.85 9.69
CA GLN A 6 -1.10 40.77 10.60
C GLN A 6 -0.38 39.46 10.26
N ILE A 7 -0.19 39.17 8.97
CA ILE A 7 0.60 38.01 8.53
C ILE A 7 2.04 38.19 8.97
N SER A 8 2.69 39.33 8.66
CA SER A 8 4.09 39.56 9.02
C SER A 8 4.34 39.43 10.51
N ARG A 9 3.41 39.94 11.34
CA ARG A 9 3.49 39.86 12.80
C ARG A 9 3.35 38.44 13.34
N ASN A 10 2.62 37.57 12.65
CA ASN A 10 2.38 36.18 13.09
C ASN A 10 3.22 35.14 12.33
N LYS A 11 4.09 35.54 11.38
CA LYS A 11 4.98 34.63 10.62
C LYS A 11 5.84 33.74 11.52
N GLY A 12 6.23 34.21 12.70
CA GLY A 12 7.00 33.41 13.67
C GLY A 12 6.30 32.11 14.08
N ILE A 13 4.96 32.08 14.07
CA ILE A 13 4.17 30.87 14.35
C ILE A 13 4.45 29.78 13.31
N ILE A 14 4.54 30.16 12.03
CA ILE A 14 4.81 29.23 10.92
C ILE A 14 6.17 28.56 11.14
N TYR A 15 7.23 29.35 11.32
CA TYR A 15 8.58 28.81 11.53
C TYR A 15 8.69 27.98 12.80
N SER A 16 8.01 28.37 13.89
CA SER A 16 7.96 27.58 15.12
C SER A 16 7.31 26.20 14.90
N LEU A 17 6.27 26.12 14.07
CA LEU A 17 5.61 24.87 13.73
C LEU A 17 6.50 24.01 12.85
N LEU A 18 7.12 24.59 11.81
CA LEU A 18 8.04 23.85 10.92
C LEU A 18 9.22 23.26 11.70
N HIS A 19 9.82 24.04 12.61
CA HIS A 19 10.90 23.59 13.47
C HIS A 19 10.45 22.48 14.43
N LYS A 20 9.27 22.62 15.04
CA LYS A 20 8.69 21.61 15.96
C LYS A 20 8.53 20.23 15.29
N TYR A 21 8.24 20.19 14.00
CA TYR A 21 8.06 18.95 13.25
C TYR A 21 9.33 18.47 12.51
N ASN A 22 10.46 19.15 12.67
CA ASN A 22 11.74 18.82 12.02
C ASN A 22 11.60 18.59 10.49
N ILE A 23 10.83 19.47 9.83
CA ILE A 23 10.62 19.40 8.39
C ILE A 23 11.90 19.86 7.68
N ARG A 24 12.73 18.91 7.25
CA ARG A 24 14.02 19.16 6.58
C ARG A 24 13.89 19.29 5.06
N TYR A 25 12.91 18.61 4.46
CA TYR A 25 12.61 18.65 3.03
C TYR A 25 11.34 19.49 2.78
N ASP A 26 11.32 20.25 1.69
CA ASP A 26 10.20 21.11 1.26
C ASP A 26 9.72 22.15 2.29
N SER A 27 10.60 22.62 3.17
CA SER A 27 10.25 23.61 4.22
C SER A 27 9.61 24.88 3.65
N GLU A 28 10.07 25.34 2.48
CA GLU A 28 9.48 26.49 1.78
C GLU A 28 8.05 26.22 1.30
N GLU A 29 7.76 25.02 0.80
CA GLU A 29 6.41 24.62 0.34
C GLU A 29 5.44 24.63 1.52
N TYR A 30 5.82 24.01 2.64
CA TYR A 30 5.00 24.03 3.86
C TYR A 30 4.83 25.45 4.42
N ALA A 31 5.86 26.29 4.35
CA ALA A 31 5.76 27.69 4.77
C ALA A 31 4.76 28.48 3.91
N GLN A 32 4.76 28.27 2.59
CA GLN A 32 3.81 28.88 1.67
C GLN A 32 2.38 28.43 1.94
N LEU A 33 2.16 27.11 2.06
CA LEU A 33 0.84 26.54 2.39
C LEU A 33 0.29 27.10 3.70
N LEU A 34 1.13 27.16 4.75
CA LEU A 34 0.75 27.73 6.04
C LEU A 34 0.46 29.23 5.95
N THR A 35 1.17 29.97 5.09
CA THR A 35 0.94 31.40 4.87
C THR A 35 -0.41 31.65 4.19
N ILE A 36 -0.74 30.87 3.16
CA ILE A 36 -2.05 30.92 2.48
C ILE A 36 -3.17 30.61 3.49
N LYS A 37 -2.99 29.55 4.28
CA LYS A 37 -3.98 29.19 5.31
C LYS A 37 -4.13 30.28 6.38
N MET A 38 -3.03 30.90 6.79
CA MET A 38 -3.06 32.01 7.74
C MET A 38 -3.85 33.21 7.19
N TRP A 39 -3.68 33.54 5.90
CA TRP A 39 -4.45 34.60 5.23
C TRP A 39 -5.95 34.33 5.27
N GLU A 40 -6.38 33.10 4.98
CA GLU A 40 -7.80 32.71 5.07
C GLU A 40 -8.34 32.84 6.51
N LEU A 41 -7.58 32.35 7.49
CA LEU A 41 -7.96 32.35 8.90
C LEU A 41 -8.08 33.77 9.47
N ILE A 42 -7.21 34.70 9.05
CA ILE A 42 -7.30 36.11 9.45
C ILE A 42 -8.61 36.74 8.97
N ARG A 43 -9.10 36.37 7.78
CA ARG A 43 -10.37 36.90 7.25
C ARG A 43 -11.60 36.36 7.94
N GLN A 44 -11.50 35.16 8.52
CA GLN A 44 -12.59 34.48 9.22
C GLN A 44 -12.54 34.69 10.74
N PHE A 45 -11.53 35.39 11.24
CA PHE A 45 -11.34 35.56 12.66
C PHE A 45 -12.42 36.48 13.25
N ASP A 46 -13.16 35.93 14.20
CA ASP A 46 -14.15 36.66 14.97
C ASP A 46 -13.69 36.83 16.43
N MET A 47 -13.55 38.08 16.84
CA MET A 47 -13.13 38.46 18.20
C MET A 47 -14.21 38.11 19.25
N SER A 48 -15.47 37.92 18.85
CA SER A 48 -16.55 37.54 19.76
C SER A 48 -16.45 36.08 20.22
N ILE A 49 -15.79 35.23 19.43
CA ILE A 49 -15.66 33.78 19.68
C ILE A 49 -14.28 33.44 20.26
N HIS A 50 -13.26 34.25 19.98
CA HIS A 50 -11.87 33.91 20.27
C HIS A 50 -11.14 35.00 21.07
N ASN A 51 -10.64 34.63 22.26
CA ASN A 51 -9.92 35.53 23.17
C ASN A 51 -8.55 36.01 22.65
N SER A 52 -7.92 35.28 21.72
CA SER A 52 -6.60 35.63 21.19
C SER A 52 -6.40 35.13 19.77
N MET A 53 -6.06 36.07 18.89
CA MET A 53 -5.76 35.80 17.48
C MET A 53 -4.58 34.84 17.31
N SER A 54 -3.49 35.05 18.05
CA SER A 54 -2.30 34.20 17.94
C SER A 54 -2.57 32.77 18.41
N ARG A 55 -3.38 32.58 19.46
CA ARG A 55 -3.76 31.23 19.93
C ARG A 55 -4.66 30.52 18.91
N TYR A 56 -5.63 31.24 18.34
CA TYR A 56 -6.50 30.73 17.29
C TYR A 56 -5.70 30.30 16.06
N LEU A 57 -4.81 31.17 15.56
CA LEU A 57 -3.95 30.89 14.42
C LEU A 57 -3.04 29.69 14.68
N PHE A 58 -2.37 29.64 15.83
CA PHE A 58 -1.49 28.52 16.20
C PHE A 58 -2.23 27.18 16.16
N GLN A 59 -3.41 27.11 16.78
CA GLN A 59 -4.17 25.87 16.86
C GLN A 59 -4.68 25.42 15.49
N ARG A 60 -5.22 26.33 14.68
CA ARG A 60 -5.73 26.01 13.35
C ARG A 60 -4.63 25.63 12.37
N LEU A 61 -3.50 26.34 12.39
CA LEU A 61 -2.34 26.02 11.55
C LEU A 61 -1.69 24.70 11.95
N HIS A 62 -1.63 24.39 13.24
CA HIS A 62 -1.16 23.10 13.74
C HIS A 62 -2.00 21.93 13.19
N PHE A 63 -3.34 22.00 13.32
CA PHE A 63 -4.20 20.94 12.78
C PHE A 63 -4.13 20.84 11.26
N TYR A 64 -4.08 21.97 10.56
CA TYR A 64 -3.90 21.99 9.11
C TYR A 64 -2.60 21.30 8.69
N LEU A 65 -1.49 21.57 9.38
CA LEU A 65 -0.19 20.92 9.11
C LEU A 65 -0.26 19.40 9.35
N VAL A 66 -0.93 18.96 10.41
CA VAL A 66 -1.16 17.53 10.67
C VAL A 66 -1.98 16.88 9.56
N ASP A 67 -3.01 17.57 9.05
CA ASP A 67 -3.81 17.07 7.94
C ASP A 67 -3.03 17.00 6.62
N LEU A 68 -2.09 17.92 6.38
CA LEU A 68 -1.14 17.83 5.27
C LEU A 68 -0.24 16.59 5.37
N PHE A 69 0.24 16.25 6.57
CA PHE A 69 1.00 15.02 6.74
C PHE A 69 0.15 13.78 6.49
N ARG A 70 -1.11 13.78 6.95
CA ARG A 70 -2.06 12.69 6.68
C ARG A 70 -2.41 12.56 5.20
N SER A 71 -2.43 13.65 4.44
CA SER A 71 -2.67 13.59 3.00
C SER A 71 -1.43 13.11 2.23
N LYS A 72 -0.22 13.58 2.59
CA LYS A 72 1.03 13.08 1.99
C LYS A 72 1.24 11.59 2.31
N GLY A 73 0.95 11.12 3.52
CA GLY A 73 1.02 9.68 3.86
C GLY A 73 -0.08 8.80 3.24
N ARG A 74 -1.10 9.39 2.60
CA ARG A 74 -2.13 8.67 1.83
C ARG A 74 -1.84 8.64 0.33
N GLN A 75 -0.89 9.44 -0.14
CA GLN A 75 -0.32 9.21 -1.46
C GLN A 75 0.37 7.85 -1.38
N PRO A 76 0.12 6.90 -2.31
CA PRO A 76 0.99 5.75 -2.42
C PRO A 76 2.40 6.34 -2.57
N GLU A 77 3.32 5.98 -1.68
CA GLU A 77 4.71 6.31 -1.92
C GLU A 77 5.01 5.80 -3.33
N ILE A 78 5.18 6.73 -4.27
CA ILE A 78 5.93 6.44 -5.48
C ILE A 78 7.30 6.16 -4.90
N SER A 79 7.48 4.89 -4.55
CA SER A 79 8.68 4.39 -3.93
C SER A 79 9.75 4.88 -4.88
N THR A 80 10.58 5.81 -4.43
CA THR A 80 11.83 6.07 -5.12
C THR A 80 12.49 4.72 -5.09
N ILE A 81 12.40 4.00 -6.20
CA ILE A 81 12.94 2.67 -6.33
C ILE A 81 14.43 2.88 -6.09
N ASP A 82 14.89 2.53 -4.89
CA ASP A 82 16.31 2.46 -4.59
C ASP A 82 16.91 1.58 -5.67
N LEU A 83 17.69 2.18 -6.56
CA LEU A 83 18.21 1.51 -7.75
C LEU A 83 19.02 0.26 -7.35
N GLU A 84 19.65 0.29 -6.18
CA GLU A 84 20.38 -0.83 -5.56
C GLU A 84 19.46 -2.00 -5.14
N ASN A 85 18.24 -1.71 -4.66
CA ASN A 85 17.26 -2.77 -4.34
C ASN A 85 16.56 -3.31 -5.61
N SER A 86 16.49 -2.51 -6.68
CA SER A 86 15.93 -2.93 -7.97
C SER A 86 16.75 -4.03 -8.64
N GLU A 87 18.08 -3.90 -8.65
CA GLU A 87 18.98 -4.87 -9.30
C GLU A 87 19.03 -6.21 -8.55
N LEU A 88 18.98 -6.20 -7.22
CA LEU A 88 18.87 -7.40 -6.39
C LEU A 88 17.50 -8.09 -6.58
N ASN A 89 16.42 -7.32 -6.68
CA ASN A 89 15.10 -7.89 -6.95
C ASN A 89 14.97 -8.43 -8.38
N HIS A 90 15.59 -7.79 -9.37
CA HIS A 90 15.60 -8.26 -10.76
C HIS A 90 16.40 -9.55 -10.93
N SER A 91 17.53 -9.70 -10.25
CA SER A 91 18.32 -10.95 -10.30
C SER A 91 17.66 -12.11 -9.56
N LEU A 92 17.02 -11.85 -8.40
CA LEU A 92 16.22 -12.84 -7.68
C LEU A 92 14.95 -13.24 -8.48
N GLN A 93 14.27 -12.29 -9.12
CA GLN A 93 13.13 -12.58 -9.99
C GLN A 93 13.55 -13.28 -11.28
N ALA A 94 14.67 -12.92 -11.90
CA ALA A 94 15.17 -13.60 -13.09
C ALA A 94 15.49 -15.08 -12.80
N ASN A 95 16.10 -15.38 -11.66
CA ASN A 95 16.39 -16.75 -11.24
C ASN A 95 15.12 -17.52 -10.83
N ALA A 96 14.21 -16.90 -10.07
CA ALA A 96 12.92 -17.50 -9.73
C ALA A 96 12.03 -17.72 -10.97
N SER A 97 12.08 -16.82 -11.97
CA SER A 97 11.27 -16.88 -13.18
C SER A 97 11.63 -18.02 -14.12
N ASN A 98 12.84 -18.58 -14.02
CA ASN A 98 13.25 -19.76 -14.80
C ASN A 98 13.05 -21.07 -14.01
N ILE A 99 13.22 -21.02 -12.69
CA ILE A 99 13.08 -22.19 -11.81
C ILE A 99 11.60 -22.53 -11.57
N LEU A 100 10.73 -21.53 -11.38
CA LEU A 100 9.30 -21.78 -11.15
C LEU A 100 8.63 -22.52 -12.33
N PRO A 101 8.77 -22.09 -13.59
CA PRO A 101 8.16 -22.78 -14.73
C PRO A 101 8.64 -24.21 -14.88
N LEU A 102 9.96 -24.45 -14.72
CA LEU A 102 10.55 -25.78 -14.79
C LEU A 102 10.03 -26.70 -13.68
N MET A 103 10.04 -26.22 -12.43
CA MET A 103 9.48 -26.95 -11.29
C MET A 103 7.99 -27.20 -11.48
N THR A 104 7.21 -26.22 -11.93
CA THR A 104 5.77 -26.42 -12.17
C THR A 104 5.51 -27.46 -13.25
N ALA A 105 6.37 -27.56 -14.28
CA ALA A 105 6.26 -28.58 -15.31
C ALA A 105 6.55 -29.98 -14.74
N ASP A 106 7.62 -30.14 -13.95
CA ASP A 106 7.97 -31.42 -13.33
C ASP A 106 6.89 -31.90 -12.34
N TYR A 107 6.37 -30.99 -11.52
CA TYR A 107 5.27 -31.29 -10.61
C TYR A 107 3.95 -31.56 -11.35
N TYR A 108 3.74 -30.95 -12.53
CA TYR A 108 2.59 -31.27 -13.39
C TYR A 108 2.65 -32.73 -13.86
N HIS A 109 3.84 -33.27 -14.14
CA HIS A 109 4.02 -34.68 -14.51
C HIS A 109 3.81 -35.66 -13.36
N LEU A 110 3.93 -35.24 -12.10
CA LEU A 110 3.66 -36.08 -10.92
C LEU A 110 2.16 -36.38 -10.73
N LEU A 111 1.28 -35.54 -11.27
CA LEU A 111 -0.17 -35.72 -11.19
C LEU A 111 -0.65 -36.67 -12.28
N ASN A 112 -1.55 -37.58 -11.92
CA ASN A 112 -2.21 -38.43 -12.91
C ASN A 112 -3.17 -37.59 -13.79
N GLU A 113 -3.57 -38.07 -14.96
CA GLU A 113 -4.40 -37.33 -15.93
C GLU A 113 -5.66 -36.71 -15.30
N HIS A 114 -6.37 -37.47 -14.46
CA HIS A 114 -7.55 -36.97 -13.76
C HIS A 114 -7.24 -35.94 -12.67
N GLU A 115 -6.08 -36.04 -12.01
CA GLU A 115 -5.63 -35.07 -11.00
C GLU A 115 -5.23 -33.76 -11.68
N ARG A 116 -4.57 -33.83 -12.84
CA ARG A 116 -4.23 -32.69 -13.70
C ARG A 116 -5.47 -31.99 -14.22
N LEU A 117 -6.42 -32.75 -14.75
CA LEU A 117 -7.69 -32.20 -15.26
C LEU A 117 -8.47 -31.49 -14.15
N TRP A 118 -8.54 -32.10 -12.96
CA TRP A 118 -9.15 -31.46 -11.79
C TRP A 118 -8.44 -30.16 -11.40
N LEU A 119 -7.10 -30.17 -11.34
CA LEU A 119 -6.31 -29.01 -10.96
C LEU A 119 -6.50 -27.85 -11.95
N ASN A 120 -6.44 -28.13 -13.26
CA ASN A 120 -6.66 -27.14 -14.31
C ASN A 120 -8.04 -26.50 -14.21
N LEU A 121 -9.10 -27.32 -14.10
CA LEU A 121 -10.46 -26.80 -13.92
C LEU A 121 -10.57 -25.97 -12.63
N LYS A 122 -9.88 -26.36 -11.56
CA LYS A 122 -9.88 -25.57 -10.33
C LYS A 122 -9.17 -24.23 -10.49
N LEU A 123 -8.09 -24.17 -11.24
CA LEU A 123 -7.34 -22.95 -11.56
C LEU A 123 -8.14 -22.00 -12.47
N PHE A 124 -8.94 -22.53 -13.41
CA PHE A 124 -9.90 -21.77 -14.21
C PHE A 124 -11.09 -21.22 -13.39
N GLY A 125 -11.20 -21.55 -12.11
CA GLY A 125 -12.23 -21.00 -11.21
C GLY A 125 -13.52 -21.81 -11.12
N TYR A 126 -13.59 -23.00 -11.75
CA TYR A 126 -14.79 -23.83 -11.70
C TYR A 126 -15.12 -24.29 -10.25
N LYS A 127 -16.41 -24.32 -9.95
CA LYS A 127 -16.95 -24.83 -8.68
C LYS A 127 -16.98 -26.35 -8.68
N GLN A 128 -16.97 -26.95 -7.49
CA GLN A 128 -16.84 -28.41 -7.34
C GLN A 128 -17.98 -29.21 -8.02
N PHE A 129 -19.19 -28.65 -8.11
CA PHE A 129 -20.30 -29.30 -8.84
C PHE A 129 -20.13 -29.21 -10.36
N GLU A 130 -19.52 -28.13 -10.86
CA GLU A 130 -19.24 -27.92 -12.29
C GLU A 130 -18.15 -28.89 -12.74
N ILE A 131 -17.10 -29.04 -11.91
CA ILE A 131 -16.02 -30.00 -12.15
C ILE A 131 -16.54 -31.44 -12.18
N GLN A 132 -17.48 -31.80 -11.29
CA GLN A 132 -18.11 -33.13 -11.31
C GLN A 132 -18.84 -33.41 -12.63
N LYS A 133 -19.62 -32.42 -13.11
CA LYS A 133 -20.33 -32.51 -14.38
C LYS A 133 -19.37 -32.59 -15.57
N LEU A 134 -18.30 -31.78 -15.57
CA LEU A 134 -17.32 -31.72 -16.66
C LEU A 134 -16.44 -32.97 -16.75
N MET A 135 -16.09 -33.57 -15.60
CA MET A 135 -15.27 -34.78 -15.56
C MET A 135 -16.09 -36.07 -15.66
N ASP A 136 -17.42 -35.99 -15.58
CA ASP A 136 -18.34 -37.12 -15.46
C ASP A 136 -17.92 -38.10 -14.34
N LYS A 137 -17.71 -37.54 -13.14
CA LYS A 137 -17.29 -38.30 -11.94
C LYS A 137 -18.11 -37.90 -10.72
N SER A 138 -18.30 -38.86 -9.82
CA SER A 138 -18.96 -38.64 -8.54
C SER A 138 -18.22 -37.63 -7.65
N ALA A 139 -18.96 -36.97 -6.75
CA ALA A 139 -18.41 -36.06 -5.75
C ALA A 139 -17.27 -36.68 -4.93
N THR A 140 -17.38 -37.98 -4.61
CA THR A 140 -16.37 -38.72 -3.85
C THR A 140 -15.08 -38.92 -4.64
N SER A 141 -15.19 -39.20 -5.93
CA SER A 141 -14.03 -39.31 -6.84
C SER A 141 -13.31 -37.97 -7.00
N ILE A 142 -14.05 -36.87 -7.15
CA ILE A 142 -13.46 -35.52 -7.22
C ILE A 142 -12.75 -35.14 -5.92
N ARG A 143 -13.33 -35.45 -4.75
CA ARG A 143 -12.66 -35.23 -3.46
C ARG A 143 -11.37 -36.05 -3.33
N LYS A 144 -11.38 -37.29 -3.84
CA LYS A 144 -10.19 -38.14 -3.88
C LYS A 144 -9.08 -37.55 -4.77
N TYR A 145 -9.41 -37.04 -5.96
CA TYR A 145 -8.43 -36.37 -6.82
C TYR A 145 -7.90 -35.09 -6.19
N GLN A 146 -8.76 -34.27 -5.58
CA GLN A 146 -8.36 -33.09 -4.83
C GLN A 146 -7.38 -33.39 -3.70
N GLN A 147 -7.67 -34.42 -2.89
CA GLN A 147 -6.82 -34.79 -1.76
C GLN A 147 -5.47 -35.32 -2.24
N ARG A 148 -5.46 -36.17 -3.27
CA ARG A 148 -4.21 -36.71 -3.83
C ARG A 148 -3.36 -35.64 -4.51
N ALA A 149 -3.97 -34.75 -5.29
CA ALA A 149 -3.28 -33.62 -5.89
C ALA A 149 -2.66 -32.70 -4.81
N ARG A 150 -3.38 -32.42 -3.73
CA ARG A 150 -2.86 -31.62 -2.61
C ARG A 150 -1.68 -32.27 -1.90
N LEU A 151 -1.73 -33.58 -1.66
CA LEU A 151 -0.62 -34.30 -1.03
C LEU A 151 0.63 -34.28 -1.91
N LYS A 152 0.47 -34.51 -3.22
CA LYS A 152 1.59 -34.48 -4.19
C LYS A 152 2.20 -33.10 -4.35
N LEU A 153 1.40 -32.04 -4.24
CA LEU A 153 1.85 -30.64 -4.38
C LEU A 153 2.25 -29.99 -3.04
N GLU A 154 2.12 -30.70 -1.92
CA GLU A 154 2.47 -30.17 -0.61
C GLU A 154 3.95 -29.75 -0.50
N PRO A 155 4.93 -30.55 -0.98
CA PRO A 155 6.34 -30.17 -0.93
C PRO A 155 6.63 -28.87 -1.70
N LEU A 156 6.01 -28.70 -2.87
CA LEU A 156 6.12 -27.46 -3.66
C LEU A 156 5.55 -26.26 -2.88
N ARG A 157 4.42 -26.45 -2.18
CA ARG A 157 3.81 -25.39 -1.38
C ARG A 157 4.68 -24.98 -0.19
N GLN A 158 5.36 -25.92 0.46
CA GLN A 158 6.29 -25.64 1.55
C GLN A 158 7.53 -24.88 1.04
N PHE A 159 8.08 -25.31 -0.11
CA PHE A 159 9.19 -24.64 -0.77
C PHE A 159 8.87 -23.19 -1.16
N LEU A 160 7.72 -22.95 -1.81
CA LEU A 160 7.27 -21.60 -2.19
C LEU A 160 7.02 -20.66 -1.01
N LYS A 161 6.82 -21.19 0.20
CA LYS A 161 6.65 -20.38 1.42
C LYS A 161 7.97 -20.02 2.10
N GLY A 162 9.11 -20.35 1.49
CA GLY A 162 10.43 -20.06 2.05
C GLY A 162 10.86 -21.04 3.15
N GLY A 163 10.31 -22.25 3.18
CA GLY A 163 10.74 -23.30 4.09
C GLY A 163 12.02 -23.99 3.60
N LEU A 164 13.16 -23.48 4.05
CA LEU A 164 14.39 -24.24 4.27
C LEU A 164 14.75 -24.10 5.76
#